data_AF-E4LMZ7-F1
#
_entry.id   AF-E4LMZ7-F1
#
_cell.length_a   1.000
_cell.length_b   1.000
_cell.length_c   1.000
_cell.angle_alpha   90.00
_cell.angle_beta   90.00
_cell.angle_gamma   90.00
#
_symmetry.space_group_name_H-M   'P 1'
#
loop_
_entity.id
_entity.type
_entity.pdbx_description
1 polymer ?
#
loop_
_entity_poly.entity_id
_entity_poly.type
_entity_poly.pdbx_seq_one_letter_code
_entity_poly.pdbx_strand_id
1 'polypeptide(L)'
;MNYACLSGEHITGVREGRPLFVRTPHSRFTLPNFMRAQLYAAFAPLRIGMEILVREEGVSPTRMIAHGGLFKTPVVAQQILADALNVPIAVMETVHEGGPWGMVVLAVFALCAREGRMLPDFLDNVVFGTARTFVCVPDPAGTAGYDRFIDRYRTALSVEKEAQILRDESPSNTSI
;
A
#
# COMPACT_ATOMS: atom_id res chain seq x y z
N MET A 1 -7.91 -13.78 -7.20
CA MET A 1 -7.99 -12.31 -6.99
C MET A 1 -8.71 -12.11 -5.69
N ASN A 2 -8.27 -11.14 -4.90
CA ASN A 2 -8.81 -10.91 -3.57
C ASN A 2 -9.34 -9.47 -3.48
N TYR A 3 -10.45 -9.28 -2.78
CA TYR A 3 -10.98 -7.99 -2.36
C TYR A 3 -11.10 -8.05 -0.84
N ALA A 4 -10.27 -7.29 -0.13
CA ALA A 4 -10.21 -7.29 1.33
C ALA A 4 -10.93 -6.08 1.95
N CYS A 5 -11.98 -5.57 1.29
CA CYS A 5 -12.67 -4.34 1.62
C CYS A 5 -13.61 -4.49 2.85
N LEU A 6 -13.17 -5.17 3.91
CA LEU A 6 -14.02 -5.52 5.08
C LEU A 6 -14.76 -4.32 5.66
N SER A 7 -14.09 -3.17 5.77
CA SER A 7 -14.67 -1.92 6.30
C SER A 7 -15.07 -0.94 5.20
N GLY A 8 -15.23 -1.44 3.97
CA GLY A 8 -15.27 -0.62 2.76
C GLY A 8 -13.87 -0.23 2.27
N GLU A 9 -13.83 0.50 1.15
CA GLU A 9 -12.63 1.07 0.55
C GLU A 9 -13.03 2.32 -0.27
N HIS A 10 -12.55 3.48 0.17
CA HIS A 10 -12.94 4.76 -0.41
C HIS A 10 -12.44 4.93 -1.85
N ILE A 11 -11.18 4.56 -2.10
CA ILE A 11 -10.55 4.77 -3.42
C ILE A 11 -11.25 3.96 -4.51
N THR A 12 -11.74 2.77 -4.18
CA THR A 12 -12.46 1.90 -5.13
C THR A 12 -13.97 2.13 -5.11
N GLY A 13 -14.47 2.96 -4.18
CA GLY A 13 -15.88 3.29 -4.01
C GLY A 13 -16.72 2.14 -3.46
N VAL A 14 -16.10 1.22 -2.71
CA VAL A 14 -16.81 0.16 -1.98
C VAL A 14 -17.22 0.72 -0.63
N ARG A 15 -18.53 0.87 -0.38
CA ARG A 15 -19.04 1.44 0.89
C ARG A 15 -19.14 0.38 1.98
N GLU A 16 -19.79 -0.72 1.64
CA GLU A 16 -19.95 -1.90 2.50
C GLU A 16 -19.33 -3.07 1.74
N GLY A 17 -18.12 -3.48 2.11
CA GLY A 17 -17.45 -4.56 1.41
C GLY A 17 -17.70 -5.91 2.05
N ARG A 18 -17.56 -6.95 1.22
CA ARG A 18 -17.66 -8.34 1.64
C ARG A 18 -16.40 -9.01 1.18
N PRO A 19 -15.50 -9.46 2.07
CA PRO A 19 -14.25 -10.04 1.62
C PRO A 19 -14.45 -11.18 0.61
N LEU A 20 -13.99 -10.98 -0.63
CA LEU A 20 -14.15 -11.92 -1.72
C LEU A 20 -12.81 -12.46 -2.22
N PHE A 21 -12.76 -13.78 -2.41
CA PHE A 21 -11.68 -14.43 -3.16
C PHE A 21 -12.24 -15.10 -4.42
N VAL A 22 -11.99 -14.48 -5.57
CA VAL A 22 -12.53 -14.91 -6.87
C VAL A 22 -11.43 -15.45 -7.79
N ARG A 23 -11.77 -16.46 -8.60
CA ARG A 23 -10.85 -17.08 -9.57
C ARG A 23 -11.60 -17.52 -10.82
N THR A 24 -10.91 -17.53 -11.96
CA THR A 24 -11.43 -18.15 -13.18
C THR A 24 -11.32 -19.68 -13.09
N PRO A 25 -12.11 -20.45 -13.85
CA PRO A 25 -12.09 -21.92 -13.78
C PRO A 25 -10.70 -22.54 -14.00
N HIS A 26 -9.89 -21.95 -14.88
CA HIS A 26 -8.55 -22.44 -15.23
C HIS A 26 -7.41 -21.85 -14.36
N SER A 27 -7.74 -21.05 -13.34
CA SER A 27 -6.75 -20.52 -12.41
C SER A 27 -6.13 -21.65 -11.57
N ARG A 28 -4.79 -21.72 -11.53
CA ARG A 28 -4.07 -22.65 -10.65
C ARG A 28 -4.17 -22.19 -9.20
N PHE A 29 -4.98 -22.88 -8.40
CA PHE A 29 -5.13 -22.58 -6.98
C PHE A 29 -4.02 -23.25 -6.17
N THR A 30 -2.95 -22.51 -5.92
CA THR A 30 -1.79 -22.95 -5.13
C THR A 30 -1.51 -21.95 -4.02
N LEU A 31 -0.87 -22.38 -2.94
CA LEU A 31 -0.50 -21.49 -1.82
C LEU A 31 0.30 -20.25 -2.30
N PRO A 32 1.32 -20.36 -3.17
CA PRO A 32 2.02 -19.18 -3.69
C PRO A 32 1.10 -18.21 -4.43
N ASN A 33 0.18 -18.72 -5.26
CA ASN A 33 -0.76 -17.87 -5.98
C ASN A 33 -1.78 -17.20 -5.07
N PHE A 34 -2.23 -17.91 -4.03
CA PHE A 34 -3.11 -17.36 -3.02
C PHE A 34 -2.43 -16.21 -2.28
N MET A 35 -1.24 -16.43 -1.71
CA MET A 35 -0.50 -15.41 -0.97
C MET A 35 -0.15 -14.19 -1.84
N ARG A 36 0.27 -14.42 -3.10
CA ARG A 36 0.51 -13.32 -4.05
C ARG A 36 -0.75 -12.51 -4.33
N ALA A 37 -1.91 -13.15 -4.46
CA ALA A 37 -3.17 -12.45 -4.67
C ALA A 37 -3.57 -11.57 -3.46
N GLN A 38 -3.25 -11.99 -2.23
CA GLN A 38 -3.47 -11.17 -1.03
C GLN A 38 -2.61 -9.90 -1.06
N LEU A 39 -1.30 -10.04 -1.32
CA LEU A 39 -0.38 -8.90 -1.40
C LEU A 39 -0.72 -7.96 -2.55
N TYR A 40 -1.03 -8.51 -3.73
CA TYR A 40 -1.39 -7.71 -4.89
C TYR A 40 -2.66 -6.89 -4.62
N ALA A 41 -3.68 -7.52 -4.01
CA ALA A 41 -4.93 -6.85 -3.67
C ALA A 41 -4.74 -5.75 -2.61
N ALA A 42 -3.88 -5.98 -1.60
CA ALA A 42 -3.60 -4.98 -0.57
C ALA A 42 -3.05 -3.66 -1.15
N PHE A 43 -2.33 -3.72 -2.27
CA PHE A 43 -1.78 -2.53 -2.94
C PHE A 43 -2.66 -1.98 -4.08
N ALA A 44 -3.77 -2.64 -4.42
CA ALA A 44 -4.62 -2.21 -5.53
C ALA A 44 -5.22 -0.81 -5.30
N PRO A 45 -5.77 -0.48 -4.11
CA PRO A 45 -6.23 0.88 -3.82
C PRO A 45 -5.09 1.91 -3.91
N LEU A 46 -3.88 1.58 -3.45
CA LEU A 46 -2.72 2.48 -3.54
C LEU A 46 -2.37 2.78 -5.00
N ARG A 47 -2.34 1.76 -5.88
CA ARG A 47 -2.09 1.97 -7.31
C ARG A 47 -3.16 2.87 -7.95
N ILE A 48 -4.43 2.61 -7.66
CA ILE A 48 -5.54 3.42 -8.20
C ILE A 48 -5.42 4.87 -7.72
N GLY A 49 -5.19 5.08 -6.42
CA GLY A 49 -5.00 6.42 -5.85
C GLY A 49 -3.79 7.15 -6.43
N MET A 50 -2.68 6.44 -6.63
CA MET A 50 -1.47 7.03 -7.23
C MET A 50 -1.72 7.45 -8.68
N GLU A 51 -2.43 6.65 -9.48
CA GLU A 51 -2.78 7.03 -10.86
C GLU A 51 -3.62 8.31 -10.92
N ILE A 52 -4.52 8.53 -9.95
CA ILE A 52 -5.29 9.78 -9.83
C ILE A 52 -4.34 10.95 -9.56
N LEU A 53 -3.45 10.84 -8.57
CA LEU A 53 -2.47 11.89 -8.26
C LEU A 53 -1.54 12.22 -9.45
N VAL A 54 -1.10 11.21 -10.19
CA VAL A 54 -0.24 11.42 -11.36
C VAL A 54 -1.01 12.12 -12.48
N ARG A 55 -2.27 11.73 -12.73
CA ARG A 55 -3.07 12.23 -13.85
C ARG A 55 -3.72 13.58 -13.59
N GLU A 56 -4.29 13.76 -12.41
CA GLU A 56 -5.09 14.94 -12.04
C GLU A 56 -4.25 16.02 -11.37
N GLU A 57 -3.27 15.62 -10.55
CA GLU A 57 -2.43 16.55 -9.77
C GLU A 57 -1.01 16.71 -10.35
N GLY A 58 -0.69 15.99 -11.43
CA GLY A 58 0.62 16.07 -12.10
C GLY A 58 1.81 15.59 -11.25
N VAL A 59 1.54 14.82 -10.19
CA VAL A 59 2.59 14.37 -9.26
C VAL A 59 3.52 13.39 -9.97
N SER A 60 4.83 13.62 -9.86
CA SER A 60 5.86 12.74 -10.41
C SER A 60 6.76 12.22 -9.29
N PRO A 61 6.37 11.13 -8.59
CA PRO A 61 7.13 10.62 -7.46
C PRO A 61 8.45 9.99 -7.93
N THR A 62 9.56 10.47 -7.39
CA THR A 62 10.91 9.92 -7.69
C THR A 62 11.25 8.72 -6.82
N ARG A 63 10.71 8.68 -5.59
CA ARG A 63 10.86 7.60 -4.61
C ARG A 63 9.73 7.68 -3.59
N MET A 64 9.27 6.54 -3.11
CA MET A 64 8.37 6.49 -1.95
C MET A 64 9.04 5.82 -0.76
N ILE A 65 8.76 6.35 0.43
CA ILE A 65 9.17 5.75 1.70
C ILE A 65 7.97 4.97 2.25
N ALA A 66 8.14 3.68 2.48
CA ALA A 66 7.12 2.81 3.01
C ALA A 66 7.44 2.41 4.46
N HIS A 67 6.42 2.43 5.31
CA HIS A 67 6.49 2.01 6.71
C HIS A 67 5.28 1.16 7.07
N GLY A 68 5.41 0.35 8.13
CA GLY A 68 4.31 -0.47 8.66
C GLY A 68 4.63 -1.97 8.72
N GLY A 69 3.79 -2.71 9.44
CA GLY A 69 4.01 -4.13 9.76
C GLY A 69 4.20 -5.04 8.54
N LEU A 70 3.56 -4.71 7.41
CA LEU A 70 3.66 -5.46 6.16
C LEU A 70 5.07 -5.46 5.56
N PHE A 71 5.86 -4.42 5.83
CA PHE A 71 7.22 -4.25 5.30
C PHE A 71 8.30 -4.77 6.26
N LYS A 72 7.93 -5.46 7.34
CA LYS A 72 8.90 -6.09 8.26
C LYS A 72 9.67 -7.22 7.60
N THR A 73 9.02 -8.00 6.74
CA THR A 73 9.69 -9.01 5.94
C THR A 73 10.43 -8.31 4.81
N PRO A 74 11.77 -8.46 4.70
CA PRO A 74 12.51 -7.81 3.63
C PRO A 74 12.08 -8.30 2.25
N VAL A 75 12.25 -7.41 1.26
CA VAL A 75 12.11 -7.65 -0.19
C VAL A 75 10.70 -7.95 -0.69
N VAL A 76 9.91 -8.79 -0.01
CA VAL A 76 8.66 -9.33 -0.60
C VAL A 76 7.62 -8.23 -0.85
N ALA A 77 7.17 -7.55 0.20
CA ALA A 77 6.11 -6.54 0.08
C ALA A 77 6.64 -5.26 -0.59
N GLN A 78 7.91 -4.92 -0.36
CA GLN A 78 8.59 -3.77 -0.92
C GLN A 78 8.74 -3.90 -2.44
N GLN A 79 9.17 -5.07 -2.93
CA GLN A 79 9.30 -5.31 -4.36
C GLN A 79 7.94 -5.28 -5.05
N ILE A 80 6.93 -5.94 -4.49
CA ILE A 80 5.58 -5.92 -5.06
C ILE A 80 5.02 -4.49 -5.10
N LEU A 81 5.25 -3.68 -4.07
CA LEU A 81 4.80 -2.29 -4.06
C LEU A 81 5.57 -1.44 -5.10
N ALA A 82 6.88 -1.66 -5.25
CA ALA A 82 7.69 -1.01 -6.27
C ALA A 82 7.18 -1.34 -7.67
N ASP A 83 6.92 -2.61 -7.93
CA ASP A 83 6.36 -3.10 -9.19
C ASP A 83 4.97 -2.50 -9.44
N ALA A 84 4.12 -2.47 -8.40
CA ALA A 84 2.75 -1.98 -8.47
C ALA A 84 2.68 -0.49 -8.80
N LEU A 85 3.52 0.33 -8.17
CA LEU A 85 3.52 1.78 -8.38
C LEU A 85 4.43 2.21 -9.52
N ASN A 86 5.31 1.32 -9.99
CA ASN A 86 6.40 1.63 -10.93
C ASN A 86 7.29 2.78 -10.41
N VAL A 87 7.57 2.78 -9.11
CA VAL A 87 8.36 3.78 -8.39
C VAL A 87 9.28 3.07 -7.39
N PRO A 88 10.54 3.51 -7.21
CA PRO A 88 11.41 2.95 -6.18
C PRO A 88 10.82 3.07 -4.77
N ILE A 89 10.82 1.97 -4.01
CA ILE A 89 10.34 1.91 -2.63
C ILE A 89 11.51 1.80 -1.67
N ALA A 90 11.62 2.75 -0.77
CA ALA A 90 12.57 2.77 0.32
C ALA A 90 11.88 2.33 1.63
N VAL A 91 12.50 1.42 2.37
CA VAL A 91 12.11 1.08 3.75
C VAL A 91 13.27 1.37 4.67
N MET A 92 12.96 2.06 5.76
CA MET A 92 13.92 2.42 6.79
C MET A 92 13.86 1.41 7.93
N GLU A 93 15.02 0.96 8.41
CA GLU A 93 15.12 -0.03 9.48
C GLU A 93 14.49 0.46 10.81
N THR A 94 14.46 1.77 11.04
CA THR A 94 14.18 2.38 12.35
C THR A 94 12.77 2.94 12.54
N VAL A 95 11.86 2.87 11.55
CA VAL A 95 10.57 3.57 11.64
C VAL A 95 9.41 2.58 11.70
N HIS A 96 9.12 2.11 12.92
CA HIS A 96 7.91 1.34 13.22
C HIS A 96 6.70 2.23 13.56
N GLU A 97 6.92 3.53 13.79
CA GLU A 97 5.89 4.50 14.21
C GLU A 97 6.06 5.85 13.47
N GLY A 98 5.61 5.94 12.22
CA GLY A 98 5.84 7.13 11.38
C GLY A 98 5.28 8.45 11.96
N GLY A 99 4.07 8.41 12.55
CA GLY A 99 3.39 9.61 13.07
C GLY A 99 4.08 10.25 14.28
N PRO A 100 4.26 9.50 15.40
CA PRO A 100 4.95 10.01 16.58
C PRO A 100 6.40 10.43 16.29
N TRP A 101 7.08 9.72 15.40
CA TRP A 101 8.45 10.05 15.01
C TRP A 101 8.54 11.41 14.30
N GLY A 102 7.58 11.74 13.43
CA GLY A 102 7.52 13.06 12.80
C GLY A 102 7.40 14.20 13.82
N MET A 103 6.57 14.01 14.86
CA MET A 103 6.42 15.00 15.94
C MET A 103 7.73 15.17 16.74
N VAL A 104 8.42 14.07 17.03
CA VAL A 104 9.72 14.11 17.72
C VAL A 104 10.77 14.82 16.86
N VAL A 105 10.85 14.51 15.57
CA VAL A 105 11.78 15.16 14.64
C VAL A 105 11.55 16.67 14.60
N LEU A 106 10.30 17.12 14.55
CA LEU A 106 9.96 18.53 14.59
C LEU A 106 10.30 19.18 15.93
N ALA A 107 10.05 18.50 17.05
CA ALA A 107 10.42 19.00 18.37
C ALA A 107 11.95 19.14 18.53
N VAL A 108 12.71 18.14 18.08
CA VAL A 108 14.18 18.18 18.08
C VAL A 108 14.69 19.27 17.14
N PHE A 109 14.09 19.43 15.95
CA PHE A 109 14.43 20.52 15.05
C PHE A 109 14.21 21.88 15.72
N ALA A 110 13.05 22.09 16.37
CA ALA A 110 12.75 23.35 17.07
C ALA A 110 13.73 23.64 18.23
N LEU A 111 14.21 22.60 18.92
CA LEU A 111 15.18 22.74 20.03
C LEU A 111 16.63 22.91 19.54
N CYS A 112 16.99 22.28 18.42
CA CYS A 112 18.38 22.22 17.91
C CYS A 112 18.65 23.20 16.77
N ALA A 113 17.62 23.85 16.22
CA ALA A 113 17.76 24.85 15.18
C ALA A 113 18.51 26.06 15.75
N ARG A 114 19.84 26.04 15.64
CA ARG A 114 20.64 27.27 15.66
C ARG A 114 20.18 28.14 14.49
N GLU A 115 20.17 29.45 14.69
CA GLU A 115 19.74 30.45 13.71
C GLU A 115 20.23 30.09 12.29
N GLY A 116 19.29 29.87 11.37
CA GLY A 116 19.56 29.66 9.95
C GLY A 116 19.64 28.22 9.44
N ARG A 117 19.54 27.18 10.28
CA ARG A 117 19.49 25.79 9.76
C ARG A 117 18.12 25.50 9.13
N MET A 118 18.11 25.10 7.86
CA MET A 118 16.88 24.71 7.17
C MET A 118 16.46 23.27 7.52
N LEU A 119 15.15 23.03 7.56
CA LEU A 119 14.58 21.71 7.87
C LEU A 119 15.07 20.61 6.90
N PRO A 120 15.14 20.82 5.57
CA PRO A 120 15.69 19.81 4.66
C PRO A 120 17.11 19.37 5.05
N ASP A 121 18.01 20.32 5.33
CA ASP A 121 19.39 20.00 5.71
C ASP A 121 19.48 19.26 7.05
N PHE A 122 18.59 19.57 7.98
CA PHE A 122 18.49 18.84 9.25
C PHE A 122 18.01 17.40 9.03
N LEU A 123 16.98 17.21 8.20
CA LEU A 123 16.48 15.89 7.86
C LEU A 123 17.57 15.05 7.20
N ASP A 124 18.24 15.56 6.17
CA ASP A 124 19.22 14.79 5.41
C ASP A 124 20.48 14.48 6.23
N ASN A 125 21.01 15.47 6.96
CA ASN A 125 22.32 15.31 7.61
C ASN A 125 22.25 14.76 9.04
N VAL A 126 21.15 15.03 9.77
CA VAL A 126 21.05 14.69 11.20
C VAL A 126 20.09 13.52 11.41
N VAL A 127 18.94 13.53 10.74
CA VAL A 127 17.89 12.55 10.98
C VAL A 127 18.07 11.29 10.11
N PHE A 128 18.45 11.48 8.84
CA PHE A 128 18.58 10.41 7.84
C PHE A 128 20.03 10.04 7.51
N GLY A 129 21.01 10.87 7.90
CA GLY A 129 22.41 10.73 7.50
C GLY A 129 23.08 9.40 7.87
N THR A 130 22.55 8.67 8.87
CA THR A 130 23.05 7.35 9.30
C THR A 130 22.02 6.23 9.16
N ALA A 131 20.85 6.50 8.58
CA ALA A 131 19.77 5.53 8.52
C ALA A 131 20.03 4.47 7.43
N ARG A 132 20.05 3.20 7.82
CA ARG A 132 20.06 2.10 6.84
C ARG A 132 18.72 2.07 6.11
N THR A 133 18.80 2.30 4.81
CA THR A 133 17.65 2.31 3.90
C THR A 133 17.79 1.16 2.92
N PHE A 134 16.76 0.32 2.83
CA PHE A 134 16.65 -0.71 1.82
C PHE A 134 15.77 -0.20 0.70
N VAL A 135 16.29 -0.21 -0.54
CA VAL A 135 15.57 0.28 -1.71
C VAL A 135 15.28 -0.88 -2.65
N CYS A 136 14.00 -1.08 -2.98
CA CYS A 136 13.56 -1.98 -4.04
C CYS A 136 13.19 -1.14 -5.27
N VAL A 137 13.81 -1.45 -6.40
CA VAL A 137 13.49 -0.81 -7.69
C VAL A 137 12.46 -1.67 -8.44
N PRO A 138 11.55 -1.08 -9.22
CA PRO A 138 10.57 -1.84 -9.99
C PRO A 138 11.25 -2.82 -10.94
N ASP A 139 10.79 -4.07 -10.94
CA ASP A 139 11.19 -5.08 -11.93
C ASP A 139 10.23 -5.04 -13.14
N PRO A 140 10.71 -4.93 -14.39
CA PRO A 140 9.83 -4.86 -15.55
C PRO A 140 8.83 -6.03 -15.67
N ALA A 141 9.23 -7.25 -15.30
CA ALA A 141 8.33 -8.40 -15.34
C ALA A 141 7.29 -8.35 -14.22
N GLY A 142 7.69 -7.93 -13.02
CA GLY A 142 6.83 -7.61 -11.89
C GLY A 142 5.78 -6.56 -12.22
N THR A 143 6.19 -5.40 -12.74
CA THR A 143 5.31 -4.30 -13.15
C THR A 143 4.30 -4.76 -14.20
N ALA A 144 4.76 -5.41 -15.28
CA ALA A 144 3.85 -5.94 -16.30
C ALA A 144 2.88 -6.99 -15.73
N GLY A 145 3.32 -7.77 -14.74
CA GLY A 145 2.48 -8.71 -14.01
C GLY A 145 1.40 -8.03 -13.18
N TYR A 146 1.77 -6.94 -12.50
CA TYR A 146 0.85 -6.13 -11.69
C TYR A 146 -0.14 -5.37 -12.56
N ASP A 147 0.28 -4.81 -13.70
CA ASP A 147 -0.60 -4.13 -14.67
C ASP A 147 -1.74 -5.07 -15.12
N ARG A 148 -1.40 -6.30 -15.53
CA ARG A 148 -2.42 -7.32 -15.87
C ARG A 148 -3.32 -7.67 -14.69
N PHE A 149 -2.80 -7.62 -13.46
CA PHE A 149 -3.62 -7.86 -12.28
C PHE A 149 -4.60 -6.71 -12.03
N ILE A 150 -4.12 -5.46 -12.04
CA ILE A 150 -4.94 -4.30 -11.69
C ILE A 150 -6.04 -4.05 -12.73
N ASP A 151 -5.80 -4.35 -14.01
CA ASP A 151 -6.82 -4.26 -15.06
C ASP A 151 -7.97 -5.24 -14.81
N ARG A 152 -7.65 -6.48 -14.46
CA ARG A 152 -8.67 -7.48 -14.10
C ARG A 152 -9.35 -7.11 -12.78
N TYR A 153 -8.61 -6.54 -11.82
CA TYR A 153 -9.17 -6.08 -10.55
C TYR A 153 -10.22 -4.99 -10.77
N ARG A 154 -9.92 -3.99 -11.60
CA ARG A 154 -10.89 -2.96 -11.99
C ARG A 154 -12.11 -3.56 -12.70
N THR A 155 -11.86 -4.48 -13.64
CA THR A 155 -12.93 -5.14 -14.41
C THR A 155 -13.92 -5.88 -13.50
N ALA A 156 -13.42 -6.59 -12.49
CA ALA A 156 -14.25 -7.39 -11.59
C ALA A 156 -14.68 -6.65 -10.30
N LEU A 157 -14.30 -5.38 -10.12
CA LEU A 157 -14.62 -4.61 -8.93
C LEU A 157 -16.13 -4.41 -8.72
N SER A 158 -16.91 -4.42 -9.80
CA SER A 158 -18.38 -4.39 -9.69
C SER A 158 -18.93 -5.58 -8.91
N VAL A 159 -18.30 -6.76 -9.00
CA VAL A 159 -18.71 -7.95 -8.23
C VAL A 159 -18.59 -7.71 -6.72
N GLU A 160 -17.49 -7.08 -6.28
CA GLU A 160 -17.31 -6.69 -4.88
C GLU A 160 -18.36 -5.68 -4.44
N LYS A 161 -18.68 -4.71 -5.30
CA LYS A 161 -19.73 -3.71 -5.01
C LYS A 161 -21.11 -4.32 -4.90
N GLU A 162 -21.44 -5.28 -5.75
CA GLU A 162 -22.73 -5.98 -5.70
C GLU A 162 -22.84 -6.91 -4.48
N ALA A 163 -21.73 -7.39 -3.93
CA ALA A 163 -21.73 -8.30 -2.78
C ALA A 163 -22.40 -7.69 -1.52
N GLN A 164 -22.57 -6.37 -1.45
CA GLN A 164 -23.32 -5.68 -0.38
C GLN A 164 -24.77 -6.16 -0.23
N ILE A 165 -25.34 -6.84 -1.25
CA ILE A 165 -26.66 -7.48 -1.13
C ILE A 165 -26.71 -8.52 0.00
N LEU A 166 -25.56 -9.10 0.35
CA LEU A 166 -25.43 -9.98 1.50
C LEU A 166 -25.41 -9.13 2.77
N ARG A 167 -26.55 -9.09 3.46
CA ARG A 167 -26.72 -8.35 4.72
C ARG A 167 -26.14 -9.13 5.89
N ASP A 168 -25.57 -8.41 6.85
CA ASP A 168 -25.15 -9.00 8.10
C ASP A 168 -26.38 -9.46 8.91
N GLU A 169 -26.25 -10.58 9.61
CA GLU A 169 -27.27 -11.02 10.54
C GLU A 169 -27.37 -10.02 11.70
N SER A 170 -28.58 -9.63 12.07
CA SER A 170 -28.78 -8.76 13.22
C SER A 170 -28.31 -9.49 14.49
N PRO A 171 -27.57 -8.85 15.40
CA PRO A 171 -27.03 -9.48 16.61
C PRO A 171 -28.10 -10.11 17.52
N SER A 172 -29.38 -9.78 17.30
CA SER A 172 -30.54 -10.36 17.99
C SER A 172 -30.95 -11.77 17.54
N ASN A 173 -30.32 -12.35 16.51
CA ASN A 173 -30.76 -13.63 15.94
C ASN A 173 -29.75 -14.78 16.12
N THR A 174 -28.71 -14.60 16.93
CA THR A 174 -27.71 -15.64 17.17
C THR A 174 -28.17 -16.60 18.28
N SER A 175 -28.94 -17.61 17.90
CA SER A 175 -29.11 -18.86 18.67
C SER A 175 -28.80 -20.02 17.73
N ILE A 176 -27.50 -20.26 17.51
CA ILE A 176 -26.98 -21.53 16.99
C ILE A 176 -25.69 -21.84 17.74
#